data_AF-A0A1G1L1S2-F1
#
_entry.id   AF-A0A1G1L1S2-F1
#
_cell.length_a   1.000
_cell.length_b   1.000
_cell.length_c   1.000
_cell.angle_alpha   90.00
_cell.angle_beta   90.00
_cell.angle_gamma   90.00
#
_symmetry.space_group_name_H-M   'P 1'
#
loop_
_entity.id
_entity.type
_entity.pdbx_description
1 polymer ?
#
loop_
_entity_poly.entity_id
_entity_poly.type
_entity_poly.pdbx_seq_one_letter_code
_entity_poly.pdbx_strand_id
1 'polypeptide(L)'
;MIGFRNRRKHFFIQKPLQLRYVLYVVATLTIVSTCAIIGTYFGVWGSVIKAFSEEEIRETIITASRIYEYEEARRPKSIMDKFTFPSIRFFKETELLSERQKEILKQILDETHIRLAWLSLLLFIFIGWGSIYLTHKIAGPLYRFSKSFEALVNRDLTLRIRLRKYDEAQQVAQRFNEMMAYLDVSVQKMKRIADEYPKDLAIEELKKELAKFKTSS
;
A
#
# COMPACT_ATOMS: atom_id res chain seq x y z
N MET A 1 -8.06 7.44 41.41
CA MET A 1 -6.71 7.44 40.82
C MET A 1 -6.74 6.66 39.51
N ILE A 2 -6.56 7.35 38.38
CA ILE A 2 -6.62 6.78 37.03
C ILE A 2 -5.23 6.20 36.71
N GLY A 3 -5.12 4.88 36.61
CA GLY A 3 -3.87 4.21 36.27
C GLY A 3 -3.47 4.47 34.83
N PHE A 4 -2.41 5.26 34.63
CA PHE A 4 -1.75 5.41 33.33
C PHE A 4 -1.15 4.06 32.92
N ARG A 5 -1.84 3.36 32.02
CA ARG A 5 -1.37 2.16 31.35
C ARG A 5 -0.21 2.56 30.42
N ASN A 6 1.01 2.37 30.91
CA ASN A 6 2.26 2.64 30.20
C ASN A 6 2.32 1.81 28.89
N ARG A 7 1.86 2.39 27.78
CA ARG A 7 2.03 1.81 26.44
C ARG A 7 3.43 2.20 25.96
N ARG A 8 4.44 1.35 26.22
CA ARG A 8 5.76 1.51 25.61
C ARG A 8 5.63 1.46 24.09
N LYS A 9 5.66 2.61 23.43
CA LYS A 9 5.66 2.75 21.96
C LYS A 9 7.11 2.78 21.48
N HIS A 10 7.76 1.63 21.44
CA HIS A 10 9.04 1.49 20.73
C HIS A 10 8.74 0.81 19.39
N PHE A 11 8.54 1.62 18.35
CA PHE A 11 8.14 1.13 17.01
C PHE A 11 9.26 0.35 16.32
N PHE A 12 10.51 0.73 16.56
CA PHE A 12 11.68 0.11 15.97
C PHE A 12 12.54 -0.54 17.06
N ILE A 13 12.62 -1.87 17.08
CA ILE A 13 13.44 -2.62 18.05
C ILE A 13 14.42 -3.56 17.33
N GLN A 14 14.12 -4.00 16.10
CA GLN A 14 15.05 -4.74 15.23
C GLN A 14 15.04 -4.17 13.81
N LYS A 15 15.89 -3.15 13.62
CA LYS A 15 15.96 -2.32 12.41
C LYS A 15 16.12 -3.12 11.09
N PRO A 16 16.97 -4.15 10.94
CA PRO A 16 17.23 -4.74 9.63
C PRO A 16 16.07 -5.60 9.11
N LEU A 17 15.40 -6.34 10.00
CA LEU A 17 14.30 -7.22 9.62
C LEU A 17 13.03 -6.41 9.33
N GLN A 18 12.72 -5.45 10.20
CA GLN A 18 11.61 -4.52 9.98
C GLN A 18 11.79 -3.71 8.68
N LEU A 19 13.02 -3.27 8.37
CA LEU A 19 13.29 -2.49 7.16
C LEU A 19 13.02 -3.29 5.88
N ARG A 20 13.43 -4.56 5.79
CA ARG A 20 13.18 -5.40 4.60
C ARG A 20 11.69 -5.56 4.33
N TYR A 21 10.91 -5.85 5.36
CA TYR A 21 9.45 -5.97 5.20
C TYR A 21 8.81 -4.63 4.87
N VAL A 22 9.21 -3.55 5.54
CA VAL A 22 8.74 -2.20 5.20
C VAL A 22 9.06 -1.86 3.74
N LEU A 23 10.22 -2.25 3.22
CA LEU A 23 10.57 -2.06 1.82
C LEU A 23 9.66 -2.85 0.87
N TYR A 24 9.34 -4.11 1.17
CA TYR A 24 8.38 -4.88 0.36
C TYR A 24 6.99 -4.25 0.37
N VAL A 25 6.52 -3.78 1.53
CA VAL A 25 5.24 -3.09 1.65
C VAL A 25 5.25 -1.77 0.89
N VAL A 26 6.29 -0.95 1.05
CA VAL A 26 6.43 0.29 0.29
C VAL A 26 6.46 0.00 -1.22
N ALA A 27 7.20 -1.01 -1.67
CA ALA A 27 7.26 -1.37 -3.08
C ALA A 27 5.89 -1.78 -3.65
N THR A 28 5.11 -2.60 -2.96
CA THR A 28 3.77 -2.97 -3.43
C THR A 28 2.83 -1.77 -3.45
N LEU A 29 2.93 -0.87 -2.47
CA LEU A 29 2.17 0.38 -2.44
C LEU A 29 2.54 1.31 -3.60
N THR A 30 3.83 1.41 -3.93
CA THR A 30 4.29 2.20 -5.09
C THR A 30 3.76 1.62 -6.40
N ILE A 31 3.74 0.29 -6.54
CA ILE A 31 3.17 -0.38 -7.72
C ILE A 31 1.68 -0.06 -7.83
N VAL A 32 0.90 -0.23 -6.77
CA VAL A 32 -0.55 0.07 -6.75
C VAL A 32 -0.80 1.54 -7.07
N SER A 33 -0.02 2.45 -6.48
CA SER A 33 -0.12 3.89 -6.75
C SER A 33 0.23 4.21 -8.21
N THR A 34 1.24 3.57 -8.78
CA THR A 34 1.64 3.79 -10.18
C THR A 34 0.55 3.31 -11.13
N CYS A 35 -0.03 2.12 -10.90
CA CYS A 35 -1.18 1.63 -11.66
C CYS A 35 -2.38 2.57 -11.57
N ALA A 36 -2.66 3.11 -10.38
CA ALA A 36 -3.74 4.08 -10.18
C ALA A 36 -3.48 5.37 -10.97
N ILE A 37 -2.28 5.93 -10.90
CA ILE A 37 -1.87 7.15 -11.65
C ILE A 37 -1.99 6.92 -13.16
N ILE A 38 -1.57 5.77 -13.66
CA ILE A 38 -1.70 5.43 -15.07
C ILE A 38 -3.18 5.36 -15.48
N GLY A 39 -4.00 4.67 -14.69
CA GLY A 39 -5.45 4.56 -14.94
C GLY A 39 -6.14 5.92 -14.94
N THR A 40 -5.80 6.81 -14.00
CA THR A 40 -6.38 8.16 -13.97
C THR A 40 -5.92 8.99 -15.16
N TYR A 41 -4.64 8.92 -15.54
CA TYR A 41 -4.11 9.62 -16.72
C TYR A 41 -4.88 9.25 -18.00
N PHE A 42 -5.02 7.96 -18.30
CA PHE A 42 -5.75 7.52 -19.49
C PHE A 42 -7.24 7.87 -19.41
N GLY A 43 -7.85 7.81 -18.24
CA GLY A 43 -9.24 8.21 -18.03
C GLY A 43 -9.47 9.69 -18.36
N VAL A 44 -8.62 10.59 -17.86
CA VAL A 44 -8.71 12.04 -18.15
C VAL A 44 -8.54 12.30 -19.64
N TRP A 45 -7.50 11.74 -20.26
CA TRP A 45 -7.26 11.93 -21.70
C TRP A 45 -8.40 11.36 -22.56
N GLY A 46 -8.98 10.22 -22.18
CA GLY A 46 -10.15 9.67 -22.84
C GLY A 46 -11.37 10.59 -22.77
N SER A 47 -11.66 11.17 -21.61
CA SER A 47 -12.74 12.16 -21.45
C SER A 47 -12.52 13.41 -22.30
N VAL A 48 -11.29 13.93 -22.31
CA VAL A 48 -10.92 15.10 -23.11
C VAL A 48 -11.10 14.83 -24.61
N ILE A 49 -10.60 13.70 -25.11
CA ILE A 49 -10.74 13.32 -26.53
C ILE A 49 -12.22 13.16 -26.90
N LYS A 50 -13.03 12.57 -26.01
CA LYS A 50 -14.46 12.39 -26.25
C LYS A 50 -15.18 13.73 -26.36
N ALA A 51 -14.87 14.70 -25.49
CA ALA A 51 -15.43 16.05 -25.56
C ALA A 51 -15.12 16.75 -26.88
N PHE A 52 -13.89 16.60 -27.40
CA PHE A 52 -13.50 17.16 -28.70
C PHE A 52 -14.03 16.37 -29.91
N SER A 53 -14.53 15.15 -29.70
CA SER A 53 -15.04 14.28 -30.76
C SER A 53 -16.57 14.35 -30.91
N GLU A 54 -17.27 15.11 -30.08
CA GLU A 54 -18.71 15.29 -30.21
C GLU A 54 -19.07 15.98 -31.53
N GLU A 55 -20.05 15.39 -32.21
CA GLU A 55 -20.51 15.74 -33.56
C GLU A 55 -20.98 17.21 -33.65
N GLU A 56 -21.47 17.77 -32.53
CA GLU A 56 -21.87 19.18 -32.39
C GLU A 56 -20.72 20.15 -32.71
N ILE A 57 -19.48 19.85 -32.31
CA ILE A 57 -18.33 20.76 -32.55
C ILE A 57 -17.96 20.78 -34.03
N ARG A 58 -17.95 19.60 -34.68
CA ARG A 58 -17.66 19.50 -36.12
C ARG A 58 -18.73 20.21 -36.93
N GLU A 59 -20.00 19.98 -36.62
CA GLU A 59 -21.11 20.60 -37.33
C GLU A 59 -21.16 22.11 -37.10
N THR A 60 -20.90 22.58 -35.88
CA THR A 60 -20.84 24.01 -35.57
C THR A 60 -19.72 24.71 -36.32
N ILE A 61 -18.52 24.12 -36.39
CA ILE A 61 -17.38 24.70 -37.12
C ILE A 61 -17.68 24.75 -38.63
N ILE A 62 -18.23 23.68 -39.20
CA ILE A 62 -18.57 23.61 -40.63
C ILE A 62 -19.73 24.57 -40.97
N THR A 63 -20.71 24.70 -40.09
CA THR A 63 -21.86 25.59 -40.30
C THR A 63 -21.43 27.05 -40.18
N ALA A 64 -20.63 27.39 -39.17
CA ALA A 64 -20.06 28.73 -39.03
C ALA A 64 -19.16 29.09 -40.22
N SER A 65 -18.32 28.16 -40.70
CA SER A 65 -17.47 28.42 -41.88
C SER A 65 -18.30 28.67 -43.14
N ARG A 66 -19.37 27.90 -43.35
CA ARG A 66 -20.30 28.11 -44.47
C ARG A 66 -21.01 29.45 -44.36
N ILE A 67 -21.57 29.80 -43.20
CA ILE A 67 -22.27 31.08 -42.97
C ILE A 67 -21.33 32.25 -43.26
N TYR A 68 -20.09 32.19 -42.77
CA TYR A 68 -19.07 33.20 -43.03
C TYR A 68 -18.77 33.35 -44.53
N GLU A 69 -18.59 32.25 -45.27
CA GLU A 69 -18.39 32.27 -46.73
C GLU A 69 -19.59 32.89 -47.48
N TYR A 70 -20.82 32.57 -47.05
CA TYR A 70 -22.04 33.15 -47.62
C TYR A 70 -22.19 34.66 -47.33
N GLU A 71 -21.85 35.10 -46.11
CA GLU A 71 -21.90 36.52 -45.75
C GLU A 71 -20.84 37.35 -46.50
N GLU A 72 -19.63 36.80 -46.66
CA GLU A 72 -18.54 37.47 -47.38
C GLU A 72 -18.86 37.58 -48.89
N ALA A 73 -19.52 36.59 -49.48
CA ALA A 73 -19.96 36.63 -50.87
C ALA A 73 -21.08 37.67 -51.14
N ARG A 74 -21.88 38.02 -50.11
CA ARG A 74 -23.03 38.91 -50.25
C ARG A 74 -22.72 40.38 -49.92
N ARG A 75 -21.66 40.67 -49.16
CA ARG A 75 -21.31 42.04 -48.78
C ARG A 75 -20.52 42.75 -49.89
N PRO A 76 -20.89 43.99 -50.27
CA PRO A 76 -20.02 44.83 -51.08
C PRO A 76 -18.80 45.21 -50.24
N LYS A 77 -17.59 44.82 -50.69
CA LYS A 77 -16.33 45.08 -49.97
C LYS A 77 -16.15 46.58 -49.75
N SER A 78 -16.23 47.03 -48.50
CA SER A 78 -15.90 48.42 -48.14
C SER A 78 -14.38 48.62 -48.17
N ILE A 79 -13.91 49.85 -48.39
CA ILE A 79 -12.47 50.16 -48.44
C ILE A 79 -11.75 49.75 -47.12
N MET A 80 -12.48 49.78 -45.99
CA MET A 80 -11.99 49.34 -44.67
C MET A 80 -11.78 47.81 -44.59
N ASP A 81 -12.58 47.02 -45.32
CA ASP A 81 -12.46 45.56 -45.36
C ASP A 81 -11.23 45.10 -46.16
N LYS A 82 -10.71 45.95 -47.06
CA LYS A 82 -9.49 45.67 -47.84
C LYS A 82 -8.23 45.60 -46.97
N PHE A 83 -8.24 46.28 -45.83
CA PHE A 83 -7.13 46.36 -44.89
C PHE A 83 -7.30 45.46 -43.66
N THR A 84 -8.47 44.83 -43.48
CA THR A 84 -8.70 43.88 -42.39
C THR A 84 -8.59 42.46 -42.95
N PHE A 85 -7.61 41.69 -42.49
CA PHE A 85 -7.46 40.30 -42.96
C PHE A 85 -8.71 39.48 -42.59
N PRO A 86 -9.33 38.75 -43.55
CA PRO A 86 -10.49 37.88 -43.32
C PRO A 86 -10.31 36.91 -42.14
N SER A 87 -9.08 36.43 -41.96
CA SER A 87 -8.70 35.57 -40.84
C SER A 87 -8.97 36.20 -39.47
N ILE A 88 -8.74 37.51 -39.27
CA ILE A 88 -8.85 38.16 -37.96
C ILE A 88 -10.30 38.22 -37.47
N ARG A 89 -11.26 38.42 -38.38
CA ARG A 89 -12.70 38.43 -38.01
C ARG A 89 -13.23 37.01 -37.77
N PHE A 90 -12.83 36.06 -38.61
CA PHE A 90 -13.09 34.63 -38.38
C PHE A 90 -12.60 34.20 -36.98
N PHE A 91 -11.38 34.59 -36.59
CA PHE A 91 -10.85 34.29 -35.26
C PHE A 91 -11.72 34.87 -34.13
N LYS A 92 -12.22 36.09 -34.28
CA LYS A 92 -13.05 36.76 -33.25
C LYS A 92 -14.42 36.11 -33.04
N GLU A 93 -15.05 35.57 -34.09
CA GLU A 93 -16.31 34.81 -33.95
C GLU A 93 -16.08 33.40 -33.42
N THR A 94 -14.98 32.74 -33.82
CA THR A 94 -14.58 31.46 -33.21
C THR A 94 -14.25 31.61 -31.72
N GLU A 95 -13.82 32.78 -31.27
CA GLU A 95 -13.55 33.10 -29.87
C GLU A 95 -14.84 33.14 -29.02
N LEU A 96 -15.99 33.53 -29.59
CA LEU A 96 -17.30 33.50 -28.91
C LEU A 96 -17.89 32.08 -28.86
N LEU A 97 -17.66 31.26 -29.90
CA LEU A 97 -17.97 29.82 -29.87
C LEU A 97 -17.08 29.06 -28.87
N SER A 98 -15.86 29.56 -28.65
CA SER A 98 -14.92 29.02 -27.67
C SER A 98 -15.46 29.11 -26.25
N GLU A 99 -16.25 30.13 -25.88
CA GLU A 99 -16.77 30.26 -24.51
C GLU A 99 -17.75 29.13 -24.14
N ARG A 100 -18.67 28.77 -25.05
CA ARG A 100 -19.56 27.61 -24.83
C ARG A 100 -18.80 26.29 -24.78
N GLN A 101 -17.75 26.15 -25.61
CA GLN A 101 -16.87 24.97 -25.60
C GLN A 101 -16.03 24.89 -24.32
N LYS A 102 -15.53 26.02 -23.82
CA LYS A 102 -14.84 26.12 -22.53
C LYS A 102 -15.76 25.72 -21.39
N GLU A 103 -17.04 26.08 -21.45
CA GLU A 103 -18.02 25.73 -20.42
C GLU A 103 -18.33 24.23 -20.39
N ILE A 104 -18.51 23.59 -21.55
CA ILE A 104 -18.67 22.13 -21.68
C ILE A 104 -17.39 21.40 -21.23
N LEU A 105 -16.21 21.84 -21.68
CA LEU A 105 -14.93 21.29 -21.25
C LEU A 105 -14.75 21.40 -19.74
N LYS A 106 -15.11 22.55 -19.17
CA LYS A 106 -15.04 22.79 -17.72
C LYS A 106 -15.98 21.87 -16.97
N GLN A 107 -17.21 21.67 -17.46
CA GLN A 107 -18.17 20.76 -16.85
C GLN A 107 -17.69 19.30 -16.89
N ILE A 108 -17.19 18.82 -18.03
CA ILE A 108 -16.64 17.47 -18.18
C ILE A 108 -15.39 17.28 -17.31
N LEU A 109 -14.53 18.31 -17.25
CA LEU A 109 -13.31 18.29 -16.45
C LEU A 109 -13.62 18.29 -14.95
N ASP A 110 -14.61 19.07 -14.50
CA ASP A 110 -15.04 19.13 -13.10
C ASP A 110 -15.70 17.82 -12.64
N GLU A 111 -16.59 17.23 -13.47
CA GLU A 111 -17.19 15.92 -13.17
C GLU A 111 -16.15 14.80 -13.11
N THR A 112 -15.18 14.82 -14.04
CA THR A 112 -14.09 13.84 -14.08
C THR A 112 -13.14 14.02 -12.88
N HIS A 113 -12.79 15.27 -12.53
CA HIS A 113 -11.89 15.56 -11.40
C HIS A 113 -12.46 15.11 -10.06
N ILE A 114 -13.75 15.36 -9.78
CA ILE A 114 -14.34 15.00 -8.48
C ILE A 114 -14.36 13.47 -8.28
N ARG A 115 -14.72 12.71 -9.33
CA ARG A 115 -14.73 11.24 -9.28
C ARG A 115 -13.33 10.67 -9.09
N LEU A 116 -12.34 11.19 -9.82
CA LEU A 116 -10.95 10.75 -9.70
C LEU A 116 -10.34 11.13 -8.35
N ALA A 117 -10.64 12.33 -7.84
CA ALA A 117 -10.18 12.78 -6.52
C ALA A 117 -10.70 11.86 -5.41
N TRP A 118 -11.98 11.48 -5.45
CA TRP A 118 -12.56 10.53 -4.50
C TRP A 118 -11.91 9.14 -4.57
N LEU A 119 -11.68 8.64 -5.79
CA LEU A 119 -11.04 7.33 -5.98
C LEU A 119 -9.58 7.34 -5.51
N SER A 120 -8.85 8.43 -5.78
CA SER A 120 -7.49 8.64 -5.30
C SER A 120 -7.42 8.75 -3.77
N LEU A 121 -8.38 9.46 -3.15
CA LEU A 121 -8.47 9.58 -1.70
C LEU A 121 -8.73 8.21 -1.04
N LEU A 122 -9.68 7.45 -1.58
CA LEU A 122 -9.98 6.10 -1.12
C LEU A 122 -8.74 5.21 -1.22
N LEU A 123 -8.04 5.24 -2.36
CA LEU A 123 -6.82 4.48 -2.56
C LEU A 123 -5.73 4.87 -1.54
N PHE A 124 -5.54 6.17 -1.29
CA PHE A 124 -4.60 6.66 -0.28
C PHE A 124 -4.94 6.15 1.13
N ILE A 125 -6.23 6.13 1.50
CA ILE A 125 -6.71 5.58 2.78
C ILE A 125 -6.40 4.09 2.87
N PHE A 126 -6.71 3.30 1.83
CA PHE A 126 -6.42 1.86 1.81
C PHE A 126 -4.92 1.56 1.88
N ILE A 127 -4.11 2.34 1.18
CA ILE A 127 -2.64 2.26 1.20
C ILE A 127 -2.11 2.54 2.61
N GLY A 128 -2.52 3.67 3.22
CA GLY A 128 -2.08 4.05 4.56
C GLY A 128 -2.53 3.04 5.62
N TRP A 129 -3.79 2.62 5.54
CA TRP A 129 -4.35 1.61 6.45
C TRP A 129 -3.64 0.26 6.30
N GLY A 130 -3.45 -0.21 5.08
CA GLY A 130 -2.75 -1.47 4.78
C GLY A 130 -1.31 -1.47 5.26
N SER A 131 -0.58 -0.36 5.05
CA SER A 131 0.80 -0.18 5.51
C SER A 131 0.94 -0.33 7.02
N ILE A 132 0.10 0.39 7.77
CA ILE A 132 0.08 0.37 9.23
C ILE A 132 -0.34 -1.02 9.73
N TYR A 133 -1.41 -1.59 9.14
CA TYR A 133 -1.93 -2.89 9.51
C TYR A 133 -0.88 -4.00 9.35
N LEU A 134 -0.24 -4.06 8.18
CA LEU A 134 0.72 -5.11 7.84
C LEU A 134 2.00 -5.00 8.68
N THR A 135 2.52 -3.79 8.87
CA THR A 135 3.68 -3.55 9.73
C THR A 135 3.42 -3.99 11.16
N HIS A 136 2.26 -3.67 11.73
CA HIS A 136 1.93 -4.04 13.11
C HIS A 136 1.66 -5.53 13.32
N LYS A 137 1.03 -6.20 12.35
CA LYS A 137 0.66 -7.62 12.47
C LYS A 137 1.87 -8.55 12.38
N ILE A 138 2.91 -8.16 11.64
CA ILE A 138 4.09 -9.00 11.42
C ILE A 138 5.23 -8.64 12.38
N ALA A 139 5.54 -7.35 12.54
CA ALA A 139 6.72 -6.94 13.31
C ALA A 139 6.62 -7.29 14.81
N GLY A 140 5.40 -7.25 15.37
CA GLY A 140 5.15 -7.57 16.77
C GLY A 140 5.48 -9.03 17.12
N PRO A 141 4.88 -10.02 16.44
CA PRO A 141 5.19 -11.44 16.64
C PRO A 141 6.67 -11.76 16.42
N LEU A 142 7.25 -11.25 15.33
CA LEU A 142 8.62 -11.56 14.95
C LEU A 142 9.63 -11.07 15.99
N TYR A 143 9.38 -9.89 16.58
CA TYR A 143 10.16 -9.39 17.71
C TYR A 143 10.09 -10.32 18.94
N ARG A 144 8.90 -10.83 19.26
CA ARG A 144 8.71 -11.77 20.39
C ARG A 144 9.46 -13.07 20.15
N PHE A 145 9.39 -13.62 18.93
CA PHE A 145 10.18 -14.80 18.55
C PHE A 145 11.67 -14.55 18.73
N SER A 146 12.20 -13.45 18.18
CA SER A 146 13.63 -13.16 18.30
C SER A 146 14.10 -13.04 19.75
N LYS A 147 13.32 -12.40 20.62
CA LYS A 147 13.64 -12.33 22.05
C LYS A 147 13.61 -13.69 22.73
N SER A 148 12.66 -14.56 22.37
CA SER A 148 12.62 -15.93 22.89
C SER A 148 13.78 -16.78 22.37
N PHE A 149 14.21 -16.61 21.11
CA PHE A 149 15.40 -17.29 20.59
C PHE A 149 16.68 -16.82 21.28
N GLU A 150 16.84 -15.51 21.51
CA GLU A 150 17.99 -14.95 22.24
C GLU A 150 18.11 -15.56 23.65
N ALA A 151 16.99 -15.71 24.34
CA ALA A 151 17.00 -16.31 25.67
C ALA A 151 17.17 -17.84 25.65
N LEU A 152 16.66 -18.53 24.63
CA LEU A 152 16.98 -19.95 24.39
C LEU A 152 18.48 -20.14 24.15
N VAL A 153 19.14 -19.25 23.40
CA VAL A 153 20.62 -19.26 23.25
C VAL A 153 21.31 -19.09 24.61
N ASN A 154 20.72 -18.31 25.52
CA ASN A 154 21.18 -18.17 26.90
C ASN A 154 20.77 -19.34 27.82
N ARG A 155 20.26 -20.44 27.25
CA ARG A 155 19.85 -21.68 27.95
C ARG A 155 18.64 -21.52 28.87
N ASP A 156 17.83 -20.48 28.69
CA ASP A 156 16.56 -20.32 29.39
C ASP A 156 15.45 -21.13 28.68
N LEU A 157 15.09 -22.26 29.28
CA LEU A 157 14.06 -23.16 28.76
C LEU A 157 12.66 -22.86 29.32
N THR A 158 12.52 -21.91 30.24
CA THR A 158 11.26 -21.60 30.92
C THR A 158 10.35 -20.69 30.10
N LEU A 159 10.90 -20.06 29.06
CA LEU A 159 10.19 -19.05 28.28
C LEU A 159 9.10 -19.62 27.39
N ARG A 160 8.01 -18.85 27.29
CA ARG A 160 6.87 -19.16 26.43
C ARG A 160 6.45 -17.93 25.64
N ILE A 161 6.29 -18.10 24.33
CA ILE A 161 5.80 -17.07 23.42
C ILE A 161 4.29 -16.94 23.56
N ARG A 162 3.82 -15.73 23.82
CA ARG A 162 2.39 -15.38 23.77
C ARG A 162 2.19 -14.24 22.79
N LEU A 163 1.45 -14.53 21.71
CA LEU A 163 1.07 -13.58 20.67
C LEU A 163 -0.36 -13.07 20.89
N ARG A 164 -0.73 -11.96 20.25
CA ARG A 164 -2.09 -11.39 20.34
C ARG A 164 -3.07 -12.20 19.51
N LYS A 165 -4.34 -12.22 19.89
CA LYS A 165 -5.42 -13.04 19.28
C LYS A 165 -5.43 -13.03 17.74
N TYR A 166 -5.12 -11.90 17.11
CA TYR A 166 -5.17 -11.72 15.66
C TYR A 166 -3.81 -11.71 14.97
N ASP A 167 -2.74 -12.09 15.65
CA ASP A 167 -1.42 -12.25 15.04
C ASP A 167 -1.37 -13.56 14.23
N GLU A 168 -0.73 -13.57 13.05
CA GLU A 168 -0.77 -14.72 12.12
C GLU A 168 0.05 -15.95 12.60
N ALA A 169 1.04 -15.74 13.45
CA ALA A 169 2.02 -16.78 13.83
C ALA A 169 1.63 -17.59 15.09
N GLN A 170 0.34 -17.63 15.45
CA GLN A 170 -0.15 -18.32 16.66
C GLN A 170 0.21 -19.81 16.69
N GLN A 171 0.00 -20.52 15.58
CA GLN A 171 0.32 -21.95 15.49
C GLN A 171 1.83 -22.21 15.66
N VAL A 172 2.67 -21.33 15.10
CA VAL A 172 4.12 -21.42 15.25
C VAL A 172 4.52 -21.17 16.71
N ALA A 173 3.91 -20.19 17.36
CA ALA A 173 4.17 -19.89 18.77
C ALA A 173 3.76 -21.06 19.68
N GLN A 174 2.63 -21.72 19.38
CA GLN A 174 2.18 -22.90 20.10
C GLN A 174 3.19 -24.05 19.96
N ARG A 175 3.57 -24.43 18.73
CA ARG A 175 4.55 -25.49 18.49
C ARG A 175 5.90 -25.19 19.13
N PHE A 176 6.34 -23.93 19.09
CA PHE A 176 7.55 -23.49 19.78
C PHE A 176 7.43 -23.71 21.29
N ASN A 177 6.31 -23.33 21.90
CA ASN A 177 6.08 -23.53 23.34
C ASN A 177 6.05 -25.00 23.74
N GLU A 178 5.44 -25.86 22.92
CA GLU A 178 5.41 -27.32 23.12
C GLU A 178 6.84 -27.91 23.08
N MET A 179 7.62 -27.51 22.07
CA MET A 179 9.04 -27.90 21.96
C MET A 179 9.84 -27.43 23.18
N MET A 180 9.69 -26.17 23.59
CA MET A 180 10.39 -25.62 24.75
C MET A 180 10.01 -26.35 26.05
N ALA A 181 8.73 -26.71 26.21
CA ALA A 181 8.27 -27.49 27.36
C ALA A 181 8.90 -28.89 27.38
N TYR A 182 8.99 -29.57 26.23
CA TYR A 182 9.67 -30.85 26.13
C TYR A 182 11.15 -30.75 26.54
N LEU A 183 11.87 -29.77 26.00
CA LEU A 183 13.29 -29.55 26.32
C LEU A 183 13.49 -29.24 27.81
N ASP A 184 12.64 -28.38 28.38
CA ASP A 184 12.68 -28.01 29.80
C ASP A 184 12.52 -29.25 30.69
N VAL A 185 11.49 -30.08 30.44
CA VAL A 185 11.24 -31.32 31.19
C VAL A 185 12.42 -32.31 31.07
N SER A 186 12.96 -32.50 29.86
CA SER A 186 14.11 -33.40 29.68
C SER A 186 15.35 -32.90 30.40
N VAL A 187 15.66 -31.60 30.35
CA VAL A 187 16.81 -31.03 31.06
C VAL A 187 16.61 -31.08 32.57
N GLN A 188 15.40 -30.79 33.06
CA GLN A 188 15.07 -30.96 34.49
C GLN A 188 15.25 -32.41 34.94
N LYS A 189 14.80 -33.39 34.14
CA LYS A 189 14.99 -34.80 34.45
C LYS A 189 16.46 -35.18 34.51
N MET A 190 17.28 -34.72 33.58
CA MET A 190 18.73 -34.95 33.59
C MET A 190 19.40 -34.32 34.82
N LYS A 191 19.04 -33.08 35.17
CA LYS A 191 19.53 -32.43 36.41
C LYS A 191 19.17 -33.26 37.65
N ARG A 192 17.91 -33.69 37.76
CA ARG A 192 17.45 -34.52 38.87
C ARG A 192 18.21 -35.84 38.99
N ILE A 193 18.46 -36.52 37.87
CA ILE A 193 19.26 -37.76 37.87
C ILE A 193 20.70 -37.46 38.34
N ALA A 194 21.30 -36.36 37.87
CA ALA A 194 22.66 -35.99 38.26
C ALA A 194 22.78 -35.62 39.75
N ASP A 195 21.77 -34.98 40.32
CA ASP A 195 21.80 -34.46 41.69
C ASP A 195 21.33 -35.49 42.74
N GLU A 196 20.36 -36.34 42.41
CA GLU A 196 19.68 -37.21 43.40
C GLU A 196 20.12 -38.68 43.35
N TYR A 197 20.68 -39.17 42.23
CA TYR A 197 20.96 -40.61 42.06
C TYR A 197 22.39 -40.97 42.50
N PRO A 198 22.62 -42.19 43.03
CA PRO A 198 23.97 -42.71 43.24
C PRO A 198 24.76 -42.72 41.92
N LYS A 199 26.07 -42.44 41.98
CA LYS A 199 26.93 -42.24 40.80
C LYS A 199 26.80 -43.33 39.74
N ASP A 200 26.81 -44.60 40.15
CA ASP A 200 26.79 -45.74 39.23
C ASP A 200 25.48 -45.82 38.45
N LEU A 201 24.35 -45.58 39.13
CA LEU A 201 23.02 -45.56 38.52
C LEU A 201 22.75 -44.28 37.71
N ALA A 202 23.27 -43.14 38.16
CA ALA A 202 23.11 -41.86 37.49
C ALA A 202 23.69 -41.88 36.07
N ILE A 203 24.87 -42.50 35.89
CA ILE A 203 25.53 -42.60 34.58
C ILE A 203 24.68 -43.44 33.61
N GLU A 204 24.13 -44.56 34.06
CA GLU A 204 23.30 -45.42 33.20
C GLU A 204 22.02 -44.71 32.76
N GLU A 205 21.32 -44.05 33.70
CA GLU A 205 20.07 -43.36 33.39
C GLU A 205 20.26 -42.07 32.59
N LEU A 206 21.36 -41.34 32.80
CA LEU A 206 21.71 -40.21 31.93
C LEU A 206 21.97 -40.68 30.50
N LYS A 207 22.68 -41.81 30.30
CA LYS A 207 22.88 -42.37 28.96
C LYS A 207 21.55 -42.74 28.29
N LYS A 208 20.62 -43.35 29.02
CA LYS A 208 19.28 -43.68 28.49
C LYS A 208 18.48 -42.44 28.12
N GLU A 209 18.51 -41.39 28.95
CA GLU A 209 17.80 -40.15 28.64
C GLU A 209 18.42 -39.40 27.45
N LEU A 210 19.76 -39.32 27.39
CA LEU A 210 20.48 -38.70 26.28
C LEU A 210 20.26 -39.44 24.95
N ALA A 211 20.12 -40.77 24.96
CA ALA A 211 19.84 -41.57 23.76
C ALA A 211 18.51 -41.22 23.07
N LYS A 212 17.58 -40.53 23.76
CA LYS A 212 16.34 -40.03 23.15
C LYS A 212 16.59 -38.86 22.20
N PHE A 213 17.71 -38.15 22.37
CA PHE A 213 18.07 -37.02 21.53
C PHE A 213 18.86 -37.51 20.31
N LYS A 214 18.39 -37.14 19.11
CA LYS A 214 19.22 -37.23 17.90
C LYS A 214 20.09 -35.99 17.85
N THR A 215 21.40 -36.17 17.95
CA THR A 215 22.39 -35.10 17.87
C THR A 215 23.31 -35.34 16.68
N SER A 216 24.02 -34.30 16.24
CA SER A 216 24.89 -34.36 15.05
C SER A 216 26.25 -35.02 15.31
N SER A 217 26.54 -35.42 16.55
CA SER A 217 27.76 -36.08 17.00
C SER A 217 27.60 -37.59 17.11
#